data_AF-A8RC12-F1
#
_entry.id   AF-A8RC12-F1
#
_cell.length_a   1.000
_cell.length_b   1.000
_cell.length_c   1.000
_cell.angle_alpha   90.00
_cell.angle_beta   90.00
_cell.angle_gamma   90.00
#
_symmetry.space_group_name_H-M   'P 1'
#
loop_
_entity.id
_entity.type
_entity.pdbx_description
1 polymer ?
#
loop_
_entity_poly.entity_id
_entity_poly.type
_entity_poly.pdbx_seq_one_letter_code
_entity_poly.pdbx_strand_id
1 'polypeptide(L)'
;MNKYQDAFEKASLCCLCTDTVEEAHEYLDVLKELVDKAVPKKPDYEADGYDENGELIYDTWICPNCDKKYEVDYDEYDHCPNCGQAIDWSDENVE
;
A
#
# COMPACT_ATOMS: atom_id res chain seq x y z
N MET A 1 -3.49 -9.36 -11.17
CA MET A 1 -4.24 -8.10 -11.20
C MET A 1 -5.56 -8.30 -10.49
N ASN A 2 -5.86 -7.49 -9.48
CA ASN A 2 -7.11 -7.63 -8.72
C ASN A 2 -8.31 -7.07 -9.52
N LYS A 3 -9.54 -7.30 -9.04
CA LYS A 3 -10.77 -6.86 -9.74
C LYS A 3 -10.85 -5.34 -9.93
N TYR A 4 -10.21 -4.55 -9.06
CA TYR A 4 -10.22 -3.09 -9.14
C TYR A 4 -9.25 -2.59 -10.20
N GLN A 5 -8.05 -3.18 -10.28
CA GLN A 5 -7.09 -2.90 -11.34
C GLN A 5 -7.65 -3.28 -12.73
N ASP A 6 -8.29 -4.44 -12.86
CA ASP A 6 -8.96 -4.85 -14.12
C ASP A 6 -10.11 -3.91 -14.50
N ALA A 7 -10.93 -3.49 -13.53
CA ALA A 7 -11.98 -2.51 -13.77
C ALA A 7 -11.42 -1.14 -14.18
N PHE A 8 -10.33 -0.70 -13.55
CA PHE A 8 -9.65 0.55 -13.89
C PHE A 8 -9.10 0.53 -15.32
N GLU A 9 -8.42 -0.53 -15.73
CA GLU A 9 -7.90 -0.65 -17.10
C GLU A 9 -9.02 -0.59 -18.14
N LYS A 10 -10.14 -1.28 -17.90
CA LYS A 10 -11.30 -1.25 -18.79
C LYS A 10 -11.96 0.12 -18.83
N ALA A 11 -12.07 0.80 -17.69
CA ALA A 11 -12.60 2.16 -17.62
C ALA A 11 -11.69 3.15 -18.35
N SER A 12 -10.38 3.06 -18.14
CA SER A 12 -9.38 3.88 -18.82
C SER A 12 -9.44 3.70 -20.33
N LEU A 13 -9.54 2.45 -20.82
CA LEU A 13 -9.69 2.17 -22.24
C LEU A 13 -10.98 2.75 -22.84
N CYS A 14 -12.08 2.74 -22.08
CA CYS A 14 -13.34 3.36 -22.49
C CYS A 14 -13.23 4.89 -22.59
N CYS A 15 -12.46 5.54 -21.71
CA CYS A 15 -12.25 6.98 -21.77
C CYS A 15 -11.39 7.41 -22.97
N LEU A 16 -10.49 6.55 -23.47
CA LEU A 16 -9.67 6.83 -24.65
C LEU A 16 -10.48 6.83 -25.97
N CYS A 17 -11.73 6.36 -25.96
CA CYS A 17 -12.59 6.35 -27.14
C CYS A 17 -13.61 7.51 -27.18
N THR A 18 -13.54 8.46 -26.24
CA THR A 18 -14.41 9.66 -26.20
C THR A 18 -13.62 10.94 -26.49
N ASP A 19 -14.25 11.95 -27.09
CA ASP A 19 -13.62 13.24 -27.42
C ASP A 19 -13.29 14.13 -26.19
N THR A 20 -13.34 13.56 -24.97
CA THR A 20 -13.17 14.25 -23.67
C THR A 20 -11.89 13.80 -22.94
N VAL A 21 -10.90 13.31 -23.69
CA VAL A 21 -9.68 12.64 -23.17
C VAL A 21 -8.92 13.49 -22.14
N GLU A 22 -8.84 14.82 -22.33
CA GLU A 22 -8.10 15.71 -21.42
C GLU A 22 -8.69 15.79 -20.01
N GLU A 23 -10.02 15.97 -19.87
CA GLU A 23 -10.67 15.98 -18.55
C GLU A 23 -10.67 14.58 -17.91
N ALA A 24 -10.74 13.53 -18.73
CA ALA A 24 -10.74 12.16 -18.23
C ALA A 24 -9.41 11.76 -17.57
N HIS A 25 -8.29 12.30 -18.03
CA HIS A 25 -6.97 11.97 -17.47
C HIS A 25 -6.84 12.34 -15.98
N GLU A 26 -7.28 13.54 -15.58
CA GLU A 26 -7.17 13.98 -14.17
C GLU A 26 -8.00 13.07 -13.23
N TYR A 27 -9.21 12.67 -13.65
CA TYR A 27 -10.04 11.74 -12.88
C TYR A 27 -9.43 10.34 -12.82
N LEU A 28 -8.83 9.87 -13.92
CA LEU A 28 -8.18 8.56 -13.98
C LEU A 28 -6.95 8.50 -13.08
N ASP A 29 -6.16 9.57 -12.97
CA ASP A 29 -5.00 9.62 -12.09
C ASP A 29 -5.39 9.48 -10.61
N VAL A 30 -6.42 10.19 -10.17
CA VAL A 30 -6.95 10.09 -8.80
C VAL A 30 -7.52 8.69 -8.53
N LEU A 31 -8.25 8.11 -9.49
CA LEU A 31 -8.78 6.74 -9.36
C LEU A 31 -7.65 5.71 -9.32
N LYS A 32 -6.61 5.91 -10.12
CA LYS A 32 -5.43 5.04 -10.14
C LYS A 32 -4.75 5.02 -8.77
N GLU A 33 -4.58 6.19 -8.14
CA GLU A 33 -4.00 6.27 -6.79
C GLU A 33 -4.78 5.43 -5.78
N LEU A 34 -6.11 5.47 -5.81
CA LEU A 34 -6.96 4.63 -4.93
C LEU A 34 -6.82 3.14 -5.24
N VAL A 35 -6.80 2.78 -6.53
CA VAL A 35 -6.65 1.39 -6.98
C VAL A 35 -5.29 0.83 -6.56
N ASP A 36 -4.23 1.62 -6.69
CA ASP A 36 -2.87 1.23 -6.31
C ASP A 36 -2.74 1.06 -4.79
N LYS A 37 -3.35 1.94 -3.99
CA LYS A 37 -3.40 1.80 -2.52
C LYS A 37 -4.18 0.57 -2.05
N ALA A 38 -5.17 0.12 -2.82
CA ALA A 38 -5.94 -1.08 -2.51
C ALA A 38 -5.19 -2.39 -2.78
N VAL A 39 -4.03 -2.34 -3.44
CA VAL A 39 -3.12 -3.49 -3.58
C VAL A 39 -2.30 -3.61 -2.30
N PRO A 40 -2.43 -4.70 -1.51
CA PRO A 40 -1.61 -4.88 -0.32
C PRO A 40 -0.12 -4.87 -0.65
N LYS A 41 0.68 -4.17 0.15
CA LYS A 41 2.14 -4.12 0.05
C LYS A 41 2.76 -4.42 1.40
N LYS A 42 3.85 -5.18 1.42
CA LYS A 42 4.60 -5.47 2.64
C LYS A 42 5.26 -4.19 3.15
N PRO A 43 5.22 -3.91 4.46
CA PRO A 43 5.95 -2.81 5.06
C PRO A 43 7.43 -3.16 5.19
N ASP A 44 8.27 -2.13 5.26
CA ASP A 44 9.64 -2.27 5.74
C ASP A 44 9.67 -2.15 7.26
N TYR A 45 10.71 -2.71 7.89
CA TYR A 45 10.90 -2.63 9.33
C TYR A 45 12.25 -1.99 9.68
N GLU A 46 12.24 -1.18 10.73
CA GLU A 46 13.44 -0.68 11.39
C GLU A 46 13.52 -1.26 12.80
N ALA A 47 14.75 -1.41 13.28
CA ALA A 47 15.07 -1.88 14.61
C ALA A 47 16.19 -1.02 15.20
N ASP A 48 15.99 -0.54 16.42
CA ASP A 48 17.01 0.21 17.17
C ASP A 48 17.53 -0.51 18.43
N GLY A 49 16.99 -1.70 18.73
CA GLY A 49 17.28 -2.48 19.94
C GLY A 49 17.65 -3.94 19.70
N TYR A 50 18.21 -4.55 20.75
CA TYR A 50 18.48 -5.99 20.82
C TYR A 50 17.93 -6.56 22.13
N ASP A 51 17.47 -7.80 22.10
CA ASP A 51 16.99 -8.52 23.29
C ASP A 51 18.16 -9.02 24.18
N GLU A 52 17.83 -9.71 25.27
CA GLU A 52 18.83 -10.26 26.20
C GLU A 52 19.72 -11.36 25.59
N ASN A 53 19.31 -11.93 24.46
CA ASN A 53 20.04 -12.95 23.71
C ASN A 53 20.86 -12.35 22.56
N GLY A 54 20.73 -11.04 22.30
CA GLY A 54 21.37 -10.35 21.19
C GLY A 54 20.61 -10.45 19.86
N GLU A 55 19.33 -10.83 19.89
CA GLU A 55 18.44 -10.84 18.72
C GLU A 55 17.87 -9.43 18.47
N LEU A 56 17.74 -9.05 17.20
CA LEU A 56 17.26 -7.74 16.79
C LEU A 56 15.76 -7.59 17.10
N ILE A 57 15.36 -6.51 17.76
CA ILE A 57 13.96 -6.20 18.03
C ILE A 57 13.48 -5.14 17.05
N TYR A 58 12.52 -5.48 16.19
CA TYR A 58 11.85 -4.51 15.32
C TYR A 58 10.81 -3.73 16.13
N ASP A 59 11.06 -2.44 16.31
CA ASP A 59 10.20 -1.52 17.05
C ASP A 59 9.32 -0.69 16.11
N THR A 60 9.74 -0.51 14.85
CA THR A 60 9.04 0.35 13.89
C THR A 60 8.72 -0.37 12.57
N TRP A 61 7.48 -0.25 12.10
CA TRP A 61 7.12 -0.55 10.71
C TRP A 61 6.92 0.74 9.90
N ILE A 62 7.25 0.67 8.62
CA ILE A 62 7.25 1.81 7.70
C ILE A 62 6.23 1.57 6.60
N CYS A 63 5.30 2.50 6.43
CA CYS A 63 4.34 2.43 5.33
C CYS A 63 5.05 2.45 3.98
N PRO A 64 4.86 1.42 3.13
CA PRO A 64 5.59 1.26 1.86
C PRO A 64 5.13 2.24 0.77
N ASN A 65 4.23 3.18 1.09
CA ASN A 65 3.71 4.17 0.14
C ASN A 65 3.97 5.62 0.56
N CYS A 66 4.07 5.91 1.86
CA CYS A 66 4.25 7.28 2.34
C CYS A 66 5.34 7.44 3.39
N ASP A 67 6.11 6.37 3.64
CA ASP A 67 7.25 6.34 4.57
C ASP A 67 6.92 6.74 6.01
N LYS A 68 5.63 6.74 6.37
CA LYS A 68 5.17 7.03 7.72
C LYS A 68 5.50 5.84 8.61
N LYS A 69 6.13 6.15 9.74
CA LYS A 69 6.59 5.19 10.74
C LYS A 69 5.54 5.00 11.84
N TYR A 70 5.40 3.77 12.30
CA TYR A 70 4.45 3.33 13.32
C TYR A 70 5.12 2.28 14.22
N GLU A 71 4.75 2.24 15.49
CA GLU A 71 5.33 1.33 16.48
C GLU A 71 4.72 -0.08 16.35
N VAL A 72 5.54 -1.12 16.22
CA VAL A 72 5.07 -2.51 16.00
C VAL A 72 4.21 -3.02 17.15
N ASP A 73 4.54 -2.67 18.39
CA ASP A 73 3.92 -3.24 19.60
C ASP A 73 2.48 -2.77 19.89
N TYR A 74 1.99 -1.73 19.20
CA TYR A 74 0.68 -1.12 19.51
C TYR A 74 -0.23 -0.89 18.29
N ASP A 75 0.31 -0.98 17.07
CA ASP A 75 -0.34 -0.48 15.85
C ASP A 75 -0.40 -1.54 14.73
N GLU A 76 -1.29 -2.53 14.87
CA GLU A 76 -1.68 -3.40 13.74
C GLU A 76 -2.81 -2.75 12.94
N TYR A 77 -2.47 -2.20 11.76
CA TYR A 77 -3.45 -1.60 10.86
C TYR A 77 -3.46 -2.31 9.50
N ASP A 78 -4.61 -2.84 9.09
CA ASP A 78 -4.80 -3.39 7.74
C ASP A 78 -4.51 -2.34 6.63
N HIS A 79 -4.63 -1.06 6.97
CA HIS A 79 -4.38 0.06 6.07
C HIS A 79 -3.60 1.16 6.79
N CYS A 80 -2.62 1.76 6.12
CA CYS A 80 -1.87 2.89 6.67
C CYS A 80 -2.80 4.04 7.09
N PRO A 81 -2.82 4.43 8.38
CA PRO A 81 -3.67 5.53 8.87
C PRO A 81 -3.41 6.89 8.19
N ASN A 82 -2.20 7.09 7.65
CA ASN A 82 -1.82 8.36 7.03
C ASN A 82 -2.23 8.45 5.55
N CYS A 83 -2.07 7.36 4.77
CA CYS A 83 -2.27 7.42 3.32
C CYS A 83 -3.28 6.40 2.76
N GLY A 84 -3.77 5.46 3.57
CA GLY A 84 -4.75 4.44 3.17
C GLY A 84 -4.19 3.25 2.39
N GLN A 85 -2.87 3.10 2.28
CA GLN A 85 -2.24 1.94 1.65
C GLN A 85 -2.59 0.66 2.42
N ALA A 86 -3.19 -0.33 1.75
CA ALA A 86 -3.41 -1.65 2.32
C ALA A 86 -2.06 -2.31 2.63
N ILE A 87 -1.91 -2.90 3.81
CA ILE A 87 -0.68 -3.52 4.26
C ILE A 87 -0.80 -5.03 4.16
N ASP A 88 0.22 -5.66 3.60
CA ASP A 88 0.35 -7.12 3.57
C ASP A 88 1.13 -7.59 4.80
N TRP A 89 0.39 -8.11 5.78
CA TRP A 89 0.93 -8.70 7.01
C TRP A 89 1.15 -10.21 6.91
N SER A 90 1.04 -10.82 5.72
CA SER A 90 1.32 -12.24 5.59
C SER A 90 2.80 -12.52 5.89
N ASP A 91 3.09 -13.46 6.80
CA ASP A 91 4.46 -13.91 7.06
C ASP A 91 5.05 -14.59 5.81
N GLU A 92 6.31 -14.30 5.46
CA GLU A 92 6.97 -14.96 4.31
C GLU A 92 7.46 -16.39 4.60
N ASN A 93 7.27 -16.93 5.81
CA ASN A 93 7.73 -18.28 6.14
C ASN A 93 6.68 -19.11 6.89
N VAL A 94 5.89 -19.86 6.13
CA VAL A 94 5.28 -21.12 6.58
C VAL A 94 5.65 -22.20 5.57
N GLU A 95 6.88 -22.71 5.65
CA GLU A 95 7.28 -24.07 5.25
C GLU A 95 8.39 -24.60 6.17
#